data_AF-A0A1G3IBE0-F1
#
_entry.id   AF-A0A1G3IBE0-F1
#
_cell.length_a   1.000
_cell.length_b   1.000
_cell.length_c   1.000
_cell.angle_alpha   90.00
_cell.angle_beta   90.00
_cell.angle_gamma   90.00
#
_symmetry.space_group_name_H-M   'P 1'
#
loop_
_entity.id
_entity.type
_entity.pdbx_description
1 polymer ?
#
loop_
_entity_poly.entity_id
_entity_poly.type
_entity_poly.pdbx_seq_one_letter_code
_entity_poly.pdbx_strand_id
1 'polypeptide(L)' 'MEDKKSLMKRLKELSAEHRALDDEIARVTEDGSFSQLEMQRLKKRKLAIKDNILKIENSLLPDIIA' A
#
# COMPACT_ATOMS: atom_id res chain seq x y z
N MET A 1 12.80 -15.41 13.51
CA MET A 1 13.18 -14.49 12.42
C MET A 1 12.04 -14.51 11.44
N GLU A 2 11.53 -13.36 11.00
CA GLU A 2 10.59 -13.34 9.88
C GLU A 2 11.34 -13.78 8.64
N ASP A 3 10.92 -14.88 8.01
CA ASP A 3 11.61 -15.41 6.84
C ASP A 3 11.52 -14.40 5.68
N LYS A 4 12.61 -14.11 4.97
CA LYS A 4 12.62 -13.21 3.79
C LYS A 4 11.47 -13.48 2.82
N LYS A 5 11.10 -14.75 2.66
CA LYS A 5 9.98 -15.21 1.84
C LYS A 5 8.62 -14.72 2.34
N SER A 6 8.38 -14.65 3.65
CA SER A 6 7.14 -14.11 4.22
C SER A 6 7.07 -12.60 4.00
N LEU A 7 8.18 -11.87 4.20
CA LEU A 7 8.26 -10.44 3.94
C LEU A 7 8.00 -10.11 2.45
N MET A 8 8.60 -10.87 1.52
CA MET A 8 8.33 -10.72 0.08
C MET A 8 6.87 -11.02 -0.28
N LYS A 9 6.27 -12.05 0.33
CA LYS A 9 4.85 -12.36 0.14
C LYS A 9 3.99 -11.19 0.62
N ARG A 10 4.27 -10.68 1.82
CA ARG A 10 3.57 -9.55 2.41
C ARG A 10 3.71 -8.27 1.58
N LEU A 11 4.91 -8.01 1.06
CA LEU A 11 5.18 -6.90 0.15
C LEU A 11 4.32 -6.98 -1.11
N LYS A 12 4.22 -8.18 -1.71
CA LYS A 12 3.38 -8.41 -2.89
C LYS A 12 1.89 -8.19 -2.60
N GLU A 13 1.42 -8.69 -1.45
CA GLU A 13 0.03 -8.48 -1.00
C GLU A 13 -0.28 -7.00 -0.81
N LEU A 14 0.57 -6.27 -0.07
CA LEU A 14 0.40 -4.84 0.17
C LEU A 14 0.50 -4.02 -1.11
N SER A 15 1.37 -4.39 -2.05
CA SER A 15 1.48 -3.73 -3.35
C SER A 15 0.21 -3.91 -4.19
N ALA A 16 -0.39 -5.10 -4.15
CA ALA A 16 -1.66 -5.35 -4.81
C ALA A 16 -2.82 -4.56 -4.16
N GLU A 17 -2.87 -4.52 -2.83
CA GLU A 17 -3.87 -3.72 -2.09
C GLU A 17 -3.72 -2.21 -2.35
N HIS A 18 -2.47 -1.71 -2.38
CA HIS A 18 -2.18 -0.32 -2.72
C HIS A 18 -2.70 0.04 -4.11
N ARG A 19 -2.46 -0.84 -5.11
CA ARG A 19 -2.94 -0.63 -6.48
C ARG A 19 -4.47 -0.66 -6.56
N ALA A 20 -5.10 -1.60 -5.88
CA ALA A 20 -6.56 -1.69 -5.84
C ALA A 20 -7.20 -0.44 -5.23
N LEU A 21 -6.61 0.11 -4.16
CA LEU A 21 -7.03 1.39 -3.57
C LEU A 21 -6.81 2.57 -4.52
N ASP A 22 -5.76 2.54 -5.33
CA ASP A 22 -5.54 3.57 -6.33
C ASP A 22 -6.63 3.57 -7.40
N ASP A 23 -6.97 2.38 -7.90
CA ASP A 23 -8.05 2.22 -8.87
C ASP A 23 -9.42 2.60 -8.26
N GLU A 24 -9.65 2.30 -6.97
CA GLU A 24 -10.85 2.71 -6.24
C GLU A 24 -10.93 4.23 -6.09
N ILE A 25 -9.83 4.89 -5.69
CA ILE A 25 -9.78 6.36 -5.60
C ILE A 25 -10.04 6.97 -6.97
N ALA A 26 -9.45 6.43 -8.05
CA ALA A 26 -9.67 6.93 -9.40
C ALA A 26 -11.15 6.84 -9.81
N ARG A 27 -11.76 5.66 -9.66
CA ARG A 27 -13.19 5.43 -9.96
C ARG A 27 -14.10 6.37 -9.18
N VAL A 28 -13.86 6.48 -7.88
CA VAL A 28 -14.66 7.34 -7.00
C VAL A 28 -14.48 8.81 -7.41
N THR A 29 -13.25 9.22 -7.74
CA THR A 29 -12.96 10.58 -8.22
C THR A 29 -13.68 10.91 -9.53
N GLU A 30 -13.73 9.96 -10.46
CA GLU A 30 -14.44 10.10 -11.74
C GLU A 30 -15.97 10.14 -11.57
N ASP A 31 -16.52 9.34 -10.66
CA ASP A 31 -17.97 9.28 -10.39
C ASP A 31 -18.50 10.57 -9.73
N GLY A 32 -17.66 11.31 -9.00
CA GLY A 32 -18.01 12.61 -8.43
C GLY A 32 -18.97 12.56 -7.22
N SER A 33 -19.48 11.39 -6.86
CA SER A 33 -20.52 11.15 -5.84
C SER A 33 -20.02 11.07 -4.39
N PHE A 34 -18.74 11.34 -4.12
CA PHE A 34 -18.11 11.03 -2.83
C PHE A 34 -18.04 12.23 -1.88
N SER A 35 -18.18 11.94 -0.60
CA SER A 35 -17.92 12.95 0.43
C SER A 35 -16.42 13.17 0.61
N GLN A 36 -16.07 14.38 1.09
CA GLN A 36 -14.69 14.72 1.45
C GLN A 36 -14.12 13.81 2.55
N LEU A 37 -14.98 13.29 3.44
CA LEU A 37 -14.59 12.37 4.51
C LEU A 37 -14.23 10.98 3.98
N GLU A 38 -14.98 10.47 2.99
CA GLU A 38 -14.67 9.20 2.32
C GLU A 38 -13.35 9.29 1.57
N MET A 39 -13.14 10.37 0.81
CA MET A 39 -11.88 10.62 0.11
C MET A 39 -10.68 10.70 1.08
N GLN A 40 -10.84 11.36 2.23
CA GLN A 40 -9.80 11.40 3.26
C GLN A 40 -9.50 10.01 3.83
N ARG A 41 -10.51 9.18 4.08
CA ARG A 41 -10.33 7.81 4.58
C ARG A 41 -9.57 6.93 3.59
N LEU A 42 -9.94 6.99 2.31
CA LEU A 42 -9.27 6.23 1.24
C LEU A 42 -7.79 6.64 1.13
N LYS A 43 -7.51 7.94 1.07
CA LYS A 43 -6.13 8.46 1.02
C LYS A 43 -5.32 8.08 2.25
N LYS A 44 -5.92 8.13 3.45
CA LYS A 44 -5.25 7.72 4.69
C LYS A 44 -4.90 6.23 4.69
N ARG A 45 -5.80 5.38 4.20
CA ARG A 45 -5.55 3.94 4.06
C ARG A 45 -4.43 3.67 3.05
N LYS A 46 -4.47 4.35 1.89
CA LYS A 46 -3.40 4.27 0.88
C LYS A 46 -2.04 4.66 1.46
N LEU A 47 -1.96 5.75 2.21
CA LEU A 47 -0.74 6.21 2.87
C LEU A 47 -0.21 5.16 3.86
N ALA A 48 -1.07 4.60 4.70
CA ALA A 48 -0.67 3.57 5.66
C ALA A 48 -0.11 2.32 4.97
N ILE A 49 -0.68 1.90 3.84
CA ILE A 49 -0.16 0.75 3.08
C ILE A 49 1.20 1.09 2.47
N LYS A 50 1.35 2.29 1.89
CA LYS A 50 2.64 2.78 1.37
C LYS A 50 3.72 2.78 2.45
N ASP A 51 3.40 3.25 3.66
CA ASP A 51 4.34 3.26 4.78
C ASP A 51 4.74 1.84 5.20
N ASN A 52 3.82 0.88 5.16
CA ASN A 52 4.12 -0.52 5.45
C ASN A 52 4.98 -1.17 4.36
N ILE A 53 4.72 -0.86 3.08
CA ILE A 53 5.57 -1.27 1.96
C ILE A 53 7.00 -0.79 2.20
N LEU A 54 7.18 0.51 2.46
CA LEU A 54 8.49 1.10 2.72
C LEU A 54 9.21 0.47 3.93
N LYS A 55 8.48 0.12 4.99
CA LYS A 55 9.07 -0.58 6.15
C LYS A 55 9.59 -1.96 5.76
N ILE A 56 8.81 -2.73 5.02
CA ILE A 56 9.21 -4.08 4.57
C ILE A 56 10.37 -3.98 3.58
N GLU A 57 10.31 -3.05 2.63
CA GLU A 57 11.41 -2.77 1.70
C GLU A 57 12.69 -2.40 2.46
N ASN A 58 12.62 -1.52 3.47
CA ASN A 58 13.77 -1.18 4.30
C ASN A 58 14.30 -2.37 5.12
N SER A 59 13.45 -3.29 5.56
CA SER A 59 13.89 -4.54 6.21
C SER A 59 14.51 -5.54 5.24
N LEU A 60 14.13 -5.50 3.96
CA LEU A 60 14.70 -6.33 2.90
C LEU A 60 15.97 -5.73 2.27
N LEU A 61 16.09 -4.39 2.21
CA LEU A 61 17.20 -3.63 1.65
C LEU A 61 18.61 -3.98 2.21
N PRO A 62 18.83 -4.25 3.51
CA PRO A 62 20.15 -4.72 3.98
C PRO A 62 20.61 -6.00 3.28
N ASP A 63 19.70 -6.73 2.65
CA ASP A 63 19.90 -8.03 2.01
C ASP A 63 19.93 -7.92 0.45
N ILE A 64 19.80 -6.70 -0.11
CA ILE A 64 19.80 -6.41 -1.56
C ILE A 64 21.09 -5.68 -1.99
N ILE A 65 21.78 -5.01 -1.06
CA ILE A 65 23.03 -4.26 -1.30
C ILE A 65 24.25 -4.93 -0.60
N ALA A 66 24.05 -6.08 0.07
CA ALA A 66 25.13 -6.87 0.68
C ALA A 66 25.72 -7.90 -0.28
#